data_AF-A0A8H5K3F1-F1
#
_entry.id   AF-A0A8H5K3F1-F1
#
_cell.length_a   1.000
_cell.length_b   1.000
_cell.length_c   1.000
_cell.angle_alpha   90.00
_cell.angle_beta   90.00
_cell.angle_gamma   90.00
#
_symmetry.space_group_name_H-M   'P 1'
#
loop_
_entity.id
_entity.type
_entity.pdbx_description
1 polymer ?
#
loop_
_entity_poly.entity_id
_entity_poly.type
_entity_poly.pdbx_seq_one_letter_code
_entity_poly.pdbx_strand_id
1 'polypeptide(L)'
;MSQQVFGMSGPNYTAVVLDLGRLLVNYTTKNTVGLSSSQIASALDSPGWYDYERGRISEQEAYDKVTQDSNIDLETWTQALEQMRDGMKANQSLISSIKELKQIYPSVKVFCLSNIPGPEVELLEDEIDSWGIVDQFFASSDLGERKPDLPIYREFLKQARVSASSCIFVDDKIENVTAAQTLGFKAIVFKDNDSLVRILHNSLGDPVSRAQSFFRQNAKKMFCTLSTGQIQPDNYSQLVILQNTGDSDLVVLENERYTWNYFQGKPTFAGTTYPDDSDTTSLAMTVLEGIPMADKVQARDKIFSNLSPDGLPYCWFRKTRPRFCHCICATVFRFFVINEWQDKLPGVYDFLCQLLETRAYLHGSRYYESPDWLPYILSDLCARRPSDPNLEKMRDLLVVCLQERMGCNENILSAAMRVLSAQSMVLKNDRDLGTVLEGQQVDGGWELAWLWGYGSKPLKIGSRGVVTAMAMNAIRRAQV
;
A
#
# COMPACT_ATOMS: atom_id res chain seq x y z
N MET A 1 -3.96 -38.80 -4.44
CA MET A 1 -3.73 -37.86 -5.56
C MET A 1 -3.56 -36.47 -4.95
N SER A 2 -2.33 -35.98 -4.96
CA SER A 2 -1.94 -34.68 -4.42
C SER A 2 -2.58 -33.56 -5.25
N GLN A 3 -3.53 -32.83 -4.66
CA GLN A 3 -3.98 -31.56 -5.22
C GLN A 3 -2.86 -30.54 -5.02
N GLN A 4 -2.23 -30.15 -6.12
CA GLN A 4 -1.41 -28.95 -6.18
C GLN A 4 -2.30 -27.75 -5.81
N VAL A 5 -2.02 -27.16 -4.66
CA VAL A 5 -2.50 -25.84 -4.29
C VAL A 5 -1.81 -24.86 -5.25
N PHE A 6 -2.50 -24.43 -6.29
CA PHE A 6 -2.10 -23.27 -7.08
C PHE A 6 -2.28 -22.03 -6.22
N GLY A 7 -1.35 -21.80 -5.29
CA GLY A 7 -1.16 -20.48 -4.73
C GLY A 7 -0.77 -19.55 -5.87
N MET A 8 -1.46 -18.43 -6.02
CA MET A 8 -0.99 -17.36 -6.90
C MET A 8 0.31 -16.81 -6.28
N SER A 9 1.44 -17.44 -6.60
CA SER A 9 2.76 -16.86 -6.35
C SER A 9 2.80 -15.60 -7.20
N GLY A 10 2.81 -14.43 -6.56
CA GLY A 10 3.04 -13.17 -7.25
C GLY A 10 4.31 -13.24 -8.12
N PRO A 11 4.48 -12.34 -9.09
CA PRO A 11 5.65 -12.33 -9.95
C PRO A 11 6.93 -12.35 -9.12
N ASN A 12 7.74 -13.40 -9.31
CA ASN A 12 9.01 -13.55 -8.62
C ASN A 12 10.09 -12.78 -9.40
N TYR A 13 10.25 -11.50 -9.08
CA TYR A 13 11.27 -10.67 -9.71
C TYR A 13 12.65 -11.03 -9.17
N THR A 14 13.56 -11.36 -10.08
CA THR A 14 14.95 -11.75 -9.76
C THR A 14 15.95 -10.72 -10.28
N ALA A 15 15.50 -9.72 -11.03
CA ALA A 15 16.35 -8.71 -11.63
C ALA A 15 15.74 -7.31 -11.52
N VAL A 16 16.57 -6.32 -11.19
CA VAL A 16 16.26 -4.89 -11.30
C VAL A 16 17.20 -4.30 -12.34
N VAL A 17 16.65 -3.64 -13.35
CA VAL A 17 17.37 -3.06 -14.49
C VAL A 17 17.20 -1.56 -14.40
N LEU A 18 18.31 -0.86 -14.17
CA LEU A 18 18.35 0.57 -13.88
C LEU A 18 18.95 1.33 -15.06
N ASP A 19 18.34 2.44 -15.46
CA ASP A 19 19.03 3.42 -16.29
C ASP A 19 20.20 4.08 -15.53
N LEU A 20 21.12 4.69 -16.26
CA LEU A 20 22.22 5.45 -15.68
C LEU A 20 21.84 6.94 -15.53
N GLY A 21 21.54 7.59 -16.65
CA GLY A 21 21.30 9.03 -16.72
C GLY A 21 20.01 9.45 -16.02
N ARG A 22 20.06 10.53 -15.24
CA ARG A 22 18.93 11.09 -14.46
C ARG A 22 18.27 10.11 -13.47
N LEU A 23 18.84 8.91 -13.28
CA LEU A 23 18.46 7.92 -12.29
C LEU A 23 19.59 7.73 -11.27
N LEU A 24 20.67 7.04 -11.68
CA LEU A 24 21.86 6.78 -10.87
C LEU A 24 22.83 7.96 -10.91
N VAL A 25 22.76 8.77 -11.95
CA VAL A 25 23.65 9.91 -12.19
C VAL A 25 22.86 11.14 -12.60
N ASN A 26 23.17 12.29 -12.00
CA ASN A 26 22.63 13.58 -12.40
C ASN A 26 23.71 14.45 -13.04
N TYR A 27 23.33 15.19 -14.08
CA TYR A 27 24.23 16.13 -14.77
C TYR A 27 23.92 17.57 -14.36
N THR A 28 24.94 18.41 -14.22
CA THR A 28 24.72 19.84 -14.01
C THR A 28 24.35 20.54 -15.30
N THR A 29 23.39 21.46 -15.21
CA THR A 29 22.98 22.32 -16.34
C THR A 29 23.88 23.55 -16.53
N LYS A 30 24.84 23.77 -15.63
CA LYS A 30 25.77 24.89 -15.70
C LYS A 30 26.87 24.57 -16.70
N ASN A 31 26.87 25.28 -17.82
CA ASN A 31 28.02 25.34 -18.72
C ASN A 31 28.44 26.79 -18.95
N THR A 32 29.71 27.00 -19.28
CA THR A 32 30.29 28.33 -19.53
C THR A 32 30.36 28.69 -21.02
N VAL A 33 29.94 27.78 -21.89
CA VAL A 33 30.11 27.88 -23.35
C VAL A 33 28.88 28.44 -24.07
N GLY A 34 27.88 28.90 -23.31
CA GLY A 34 26.73 29.66 -23.84
C GLY A 34 25.63 28.80 -24.46
N LEU A 35 25.73 27.46 -24.39
CA LEU A 35 24.64 26.57 -24.80
C LEU A 35 23.58 26.48 -23.71
N SER A 36 22.32 26.63 -24.06
CA SER A 36 21.21 26.33 -23.14
C SER A 36 21.08 24.82 -22.91
N SER A 37 20.49 24.42 -21.78
CA SER A 37 20.22 22.99 -21.51
C SER A 37 19.30 22.35 -22.56
N SER A 38 18.41 23.13 -23.19
CA SER A 38 17.57 22.64 -24.28
C SER A 38 18.35 22.42 -25.57
N GLN A 39 19.35 23.25 -25.88
CA GLN A 39 20.22 23.03 -27.03
C GLN A 39 21.05 21.75 -26.86
N ILE A 40 21.66 21.55 -25.68
CA ILE A 40 22.41 20.33 -25.39
C ILE A 40 21.48 19.11 -25.47
N ALA A 41 20.30 19.17 -24.83
CA ALA A 41 19.34 18.08 -24.88
C ALA A 41 18.90 17.76 -26.32
N SER A 42 18.65 18.78 -27.16
CA SER A 42 18.28 18.59 -28.56
C SER A 42 19.42 17.99 -29.40
N ALA A 43 20.67 18.36 -29.12
CA ALA A 43 21.84 17.83 -29.81
C ALA A 43 22.08 16.34 -29.47
N LEU A 44 21.90 15.96 -28.20
CA LEU A 44 21.91 14.56 -27.76
C LEU A 44 20.70 13.77 -28.29
N ASP A 45 19.63 14.46 -28.67
CA ASP A 45 18.41 13.88 -29.25
C ASP A 45 18.43 13.88 -30.80
N SER A 46 19.62 13.73 -31.40
CA SER A 46 19.81 13.78 -32.84
C SER A 46 20.13 12.41 -33.45
N PRO A 47 19.85 12.19 -34.76
CA PRO A 47 20.20 10.94 -35.43
C PRO A 47 21.71 10.62 -35.38
N GLY A 48 22.57 11.65 -35.49
CA GLY A 48 24.02 11.48 -35.36
C GLY A 48 24.41 10.94 -33.99
N TRP A 49 23.85 11.52 -32.92
CA TRP A 49 24.10 11.03 -31.56
C TRP A 49 23.53 9.63 -31.33
N TYR A 50 22.35 9.32 -31.88
CA TYR A 50 21.75 7.99 -31.75
C TYR A 50 22.59 6.89 -32.41
N ASP A 51 23.22 7.16 -33.55
CA ASP A 51 24.12 6.20 -34.19
C ASP A 51 25.42 6.04 -33.39
N TYR A 52 25.88 7.10 -32.73
CA TYR A 52 27.03 7.06 -31.83
C TYR A 52 26.75 6.24 -30.57
N GLU A 53 25.59 6.45 -29.93
CA GLU A 53 25.09 5.62 -28.82
C GLU A 53 25.03 4.14 -29.18
N ARG A 54 24.78 3.79 -30.46
CA ARG A 54 24.75 2.39 -30.94
C ARG A 54 26.12 1.87 -31.40
N GLY A 55 27.19 2.65 -31.30
CA GLY A 55 28.52 2.27 -31.79
C GLY A 55 28.60 2.12 -33.32
N ARG A 56 27.70 2.77 -34.09
CA ARG A 56 27.65 2.65 -35.56
C ARG A 56 28.57 3.63 -36.28
N ILE A 57 28.91 4.74 -35.63
CA ILE A 57 29.80 5.78 -36.16
C ILE A 57 30.84 6.15 -35.10
N SER A 58 31.96 6.71 -35.55
CA SER A 58 33.00 7.23 -34.67
C SER A 58 32.58 8.52 -33.95
N GLU A 59 33.28 8.86 -32.86
CA GLU A 59 33.09 10.12 -32.12
C GLU A 59 33.20 11.34 -33.05
N GLN A 60 34.23 11.37 -33.91
CA GLN A 60 34.44 12.47 -34.86
C GLN A 60 33.24 12.62 -35.81
N GLU A 61 32.76 11.52 -36.41
CA GLU A 61 31.60 11.56 -37.31
C GLU A 61 30.33 11.99 -36.58
N ALA A 62 30.16 11.59 -35.32
CA ALA A 62 29.02 12.00 -34.50
C ALA A 62 29.06 13.50 -34.21
N TYR A 63 30.22 14.02 -33.82
CA TYR A 63 30.40 15.42 -33.49
C TYR A 63 30.23 16.30 -34.73
N ASP A 64 30.76 15.89 -35.88
CA ASP A 64 30.57 16.58 -37.16
C ASP A 64 29.08 16.65 -37.54
N LYS A 65 28.34 15.55 -37.40
CA LYS A 65 26.88 15.55 -37.65
C LYS A 65 26.12 16.45 -36.69
N VAL A 66 26.39 16.34 -35.39
CA VAL A 66 25.70 17.12 -34.35
C VAL A 66 25.95 18.62 -34.52
N THR A 67 27.20 19.00 -34.74
CA THR A 67 27.62 20.40 -34.94
C THR A 67 26.99 21.00 -36.20
N GLN A 68 26.94 20.23 -37.30
CA GLN A 68 26.28 20.63 -38.53
C GLN A 68 24.76 20.79 -38.36
N ASP A 69 24.08 19.80 -37.77
CA ASP A 69 22.62 19.79 -37.63
C ASP A 69 22.12 20.84 -36.63
N SER A 70 22.89 21.07 -35.56
CA SER A 70 22.53 22.01 -34.48
C SER A 70 23.07 23.42 -34.68
N ASN A 71 23.90 23.63 -35.71
CA ASN A 71 24.62 24.89 -35.96
C ASN A 71 25.41 25.35 -34.72
N ILE A 72 26.15 24.42 -34.12
CA ILE A 72 27.05 24.64 -32.97
C ILE A 72 28.46 24.37 -33.46
N ASP A 73 29.45 25.21 -33.13
CA ASP A 73 30.83 24.92 -33.49
C ASP A 73 31.41 23.75 -32.66
N LEU A 74 32.37 23.03 -33.23
CA LEU A 74 32.95 21.83 -32.62
C LEU A 74 33.60 22.08 -31.26
N GLU A 75 34.26 23.23 -31.08
CA GLU A 75 34.92 23.58 -29.82
C GLU A 75 33.89 23.78 -28.71
N THR A 76 32.85 24.56 -28.98
CA THR A 76 31.72 24.78 -28.07
C THR A 76 31.03 23.47 -27.70
N TRP A 77 30.76 22.58 -28.68
CA TRP A 77 30.12 21.29 -28.43
C TRP A 77 30.99 20.38 -27.55
N THR A 78 32.28 20.26 -27.87
CA THR A 78 33.23 19.42 -27.13
C THR A 78 33.35 19.90 -25.68
N GLN A 79 33.56 21.20 -25.47
CA GLN A 79 33.64 21.79 -24.13
C GLN A 79 32.32 21.64 -23.36
N ALA A 80 31.16 21.67 -24.02
CA ALA A 80 29.87 21.43 -23.37
C ALA A 80 29.75 19.99 -22.83
N LEU A 81 30.18 19.00 -23.61
CA LEU A 81 30.19 17.59 -23.21
C LEU A 81 31.19 17.34 -22.06
N GLU A 82 32.38 17.92 -22.14
CA GLU A 82 33.37 17.86 -21.06
C GLU A 82 32.81 18.43 -19.75
N GLN A 83 32.17 19.60 -19.79
CA GLN A 83 31.56 20.20 -18.60
C GLN A 83 30.36 19.41 -18.09
N MET A 84 29.58 18.79 -18.98
CA MET A 84 28.49 17.90 -18.58
C MET A 84 29.03 16.67 -17.84
N ARG A 85 30.12 16.09 -18.32
CA ARG A 85 30.84 14.97 -17.68
C ARG A 85 31.46 15.38 -16.35
N ASP A 86 32.17 16.51 -16.28
CA ASP A 86 32.78 17.00 -15.05
C ASP A 86 31.73 17.41 -13.99
N GLY A 87 30.55 17.83 -14.47
CA GLY A 87 29.39 18.15 -13.65
C GLY A 87 28.58 16.94 -13.20
N MET A 88 28.98 15.73 -13.58
CA MET A 88 28.30 14.50 -13.24
C MET A 88 28.32 14.24 -11.72
N LYS A 89 27.18 13.84 -11.17
CA LYS A 89 27.04 13.50 -9.75
C LYS A 89 26.21 12.25 -9.56
N ALA A 90 26.81 11.23 -8.95
CA ALA A 90 26.11 10.04 -8.51
C ALA A 90 24.97 10.37 -7.52
N ASN A 91 23.83 9.71 -7.69
CA ASN A 91 22.69 9.73 -6.78
C ASN A 91 22.98 8.83 -5.57
N GLN A 92 23.85 9.32 -4.68
CA GLN A 92 24.33 8.57 -3.52
C GLN A 92 23.22 8.03 -2.61
N SER A 93 22.11 8.77 -2.50
CA SER A 93 20.93 8.34 -1.75
C SER A 93 20.29 7.11 -2.37
N LEU A 94 20.04 7.11 -3.69
CA LEU A 94 19.46 5.95 -4.36
C LEU A 94 20.42 4.76 -4.34
N ILE A 95 21.72 4.99 -4.62
CA ILE A 95 22.75 3.95 -4.59
C ILE A 95 22.78 3.26 -3.22
N SER A 96 22.73 4.03 -2.13
CA SER A 96 22.69 3.49 -0.77
C SER A 96 21.44 2.62 -0.54
N SER A 97 20.26 3.09 -0.97
CA SER A 97 19.02 2.32 -0.84
C SER A 97 19.02 1.05 -1.69
N ILE A 98 19.59 1.07 -2.90
CA ILE A 98 19.75 -0.14 -3.73
C ILE A 98 20.72 -1.12 -3.05
N LYS A 99 21.78 -0.63 -2.42
CA LYS A 99 22.72 -1.48 -1.65
C LYS A 99 22.03 -2.17 -0.48
N GLU A 100 21.18 -1.45 0.26
CA GLU A 100 20.34 -2.04 1.33
C GLU A 100 19.35 -3.06 0.77
N LEU A 101 18.69 -2.75 -0.35
CA LEU A 101 17.78 -3.68 -1.05
C LEU A 101 18.49 -4.98 -1.44
N LYS A 102 19.73 -4.93 -1.94
CA LYS A 102 20.53 -6.14 -2.25
C LYS A 102 20.87 -6.95 -1.00
N GLN A 103 21.07 -6.31 0.16
CA GLN A 103 21.30 -7.03 1.41
C GLN A 103 20.04 -7.75 1.90
N ILE A 104 18.87 -7.12 1.73
CA ILE A 104 17.57 -7.69 2.12
C ILE A 104 17.14 -8.80 1.15
N TYR A 105 17.42 -8.64 -0.15
CA TYR A 105 17.03 -9.55 -1.21
C TYR A 105 18.27 -10.05 -1.99
N PRO A 106 19.11 -10.91 -1.38
CA PRO A 106 20.43 -11.28 -1.94
C PRO A 106 20.37 -12.08 -3.25
N SER A 107 19.20 -12.64 -3.60
CA SER A 107 18.98 -13.32 -4.88
C SER A 107 18.72 -12.37 -6.05
N VAL A 108 18.49 -11.08 -5.78
CA VAL A 108 18.18 -10.08 -6.80
C VAL A 108 19.47 -9.61 -7.46
N LYS A 109 19.51 -9.69 -8.78
CA LYS A 109 20.56 -9.10 -9.62
C LYS A 109 20.20 -7.67 -10.00
N VAL A 110 21.18 -6.79 -9.98
CA VAL A 110 21.01 -5.40 -10.41
C VAL A 110 21.82 -5.20 -11.67
N PHE A 111 21.15 -4.83 -12.75
CA PHE A 111 21.77 -4.51 -14.03
C PHE A 111 21.65 -3.02 -14.30
N CYS A 112 22.60 -2.48 -15.05
CA CYS A 112 22.44 -1.17 -15.66
C CYS A 112 22.26 -1.33 -17.17
N LEU A 113 21.27 -0.65 -17.75
CA LEU A 113 21.03 -0.61 -19.19
C LEU A 113 20.88 0.85 -19.62
N SER A 114 21.89 1.39 -20.29
CA SER A 114 21.92 2.81 -20.64
C SER A 114 22.23 3.06 -22.12
N ASN A 115 21.62 4.13 -22.64
CA ASN A 115 22.04 4.69 -23.91
C ASN A 115 23.30 5.52 -23.66
N ILE A 116 24.45 4.98 -24.02
CA ILE A 116 25.75 5.59 -23.79
C ILE A 116 26.72 5.11 -24.88
N PRO A 117 27.51 6.01 -25.50
CA PRO A 117 28.53 5.59 -26.45
C PRO A 117 29.74 4.94 -25.74
N GLY A 118 30.53 4.16 -26.49
CA GLY A 118 31.62 3.33 -25.93
C GLY A 118 32.68 4.12 -25.15
N PRO A 119 33.26 5.20 -25.70
CA PRO A 119 34.27 5.99 -24.99
C PRO A 119 33.80 6.52 -23.64
N GLU A 120 32.53 6.93 -23.53
CA GLU A 120 31.96 7.40 -22.27
C GLU A 120 31.76 6.27 -21.26
N VAL A 121 31.58 5.01 -21.68
CA VAL A 121 31.52 3.85 -20.77
C VAL A 121 32.87 3.66 -20.07
N GLU A 122 33.97 3.69 -20.83
CA GLU A 122 35.33 3.50 -20.29
C GLU A 122 35.67 4.55 -19.23
N LEU A 123 35.15 5.78 -19.39
CA LEU A 123 35.37 6.87 -18.43
C LEU A 123 34.56 6.72 -17.13
N LEU A 124 33.46 5.96 -17.16
CA LEU A 124 32.54 5.81 -16.03
C LEU A 124 32.68 4.46 -15.32
N GLU A 125 33.39 3.50 -15.91
CA GLU A 125 33.53 2.13 -15.41
C GLU A 125 33.99 2.08 -13.94
N ASP A 126 35.10 2.75 -13.62
CA ASP A 126 35.64 2.80 -12.25
C ASP A 126 34.64 3.41 -11.24
N GLU A 127 33.90 4.45 -11.65
CA GLU A 127 32.91 5.08 -10.77
C GLU A 127 31.71 4.16 -10.54
N ILE A 128 31.18 3.54 -11.60
CA ILE A 128 30.05 2.60 -11.54
C ILE A 128 30.41 1.40 -10.66
N ASP A 129 31.61 0.84 -10.85
CA ASP A 129 32.13 -0.28 -10.06
C ASP A 129 32.28 0.10 -8.58
N SER A 130 32.72 1.34 -8.29
CA SER A 130 32.89 1.84 -6.93
C SER A 130 31.57 1.87 -6.12
N TRP A 131 30.42 1.96 -6.79
CA TRP A 131 29.12 1.94 -6.13
C TRP A 131 28.80 0.55 -5.53
N GLY A 132 29.35 -0.51 -6.11
CA GLY A 132 29.19 -1.90 -5.63
C GLY A 132 27.74 -2.41 -5.68
N ILE A 133 26.89 -1.80 -6.50
CA ILE A 133 25.47 -2.20 -6.66
C ILE A 133 25.22 -2.91 -7.98
N VAL A 134 25.98 -2.63 -9.05
CA VAL A 134 25.75 -3.17 -10.40
C VAL A 134 26.44 -4.53 -10.53
N ASP A 135 25.68 -5.58 -10.88
CA ASP A 135 26.22 -6.91 -11.17
C ASP A 135 26.80 -6.98 -12.59
N GLN A 136 26.14 -6.34 -13.57
CA GLN A 136 26.62 -6.18 -14.95
C GLN A 136 26.08 -4.89 -15.56
N PHE A 137 26.91 -4.22 -16.36
CA PHE A 137 26.57 -3.02 -17.12
C PHE A 137 26.34 -3.38 -18.59
N PHE A 138 25.30 -2.82 -19.20
CA PHE A 138 24.95 -2.99 -20.61
C PHE A 138 24.85 -1.63 -21.28
N ALA A 139 25.84 -1.31 -22.11
CA ALA A 139 25.87 -0.12 -22.94
C ALA A 139 25.12 -0.35 -24.26
N SER A 140 24.40 0.66 -24.75
CA SER A 140 23.82 0.61 -26.11
C SER A 140 24.87 0.42 -27.20
N SER A 141 26.09 0.92 -27.00
CA SER A 141 27.20 0.82 -27.95
C SER A 141 27.64 -0.63 -28.14
N ASP A 142 27.76 -1.38 -27.04
CA ASP A 142 28.14 -2.80 -27.04
C ASP A 142 27.02 -3.69 -27.58
N LEU A 143 25.77 -3.32 -27.32
CA LEU A 143 24.59 -4.05 -27.81
C LEU A 143 24.23 -3.72 -29.27
N GLY A 144 24.78 -2.64 -29.83
CA GLY A 144 24.48 -2.15 -31.18
C GLY A 144 23.08 -1.53 -31.35
N GLU A 145 22.35 -1.35 -30.26
CA GLU A 145 20.95 -0.93 -30.23
C GLU A 145 20.68 0.00 -29.04
N ARG A 146 19.68 0.88 -29.16
CA ARG A 146 19.36 1.89 -28.14
C ARG A 146 17.92 1.80 -27.65
N LYS A 147 17.66 2.24 -26.42
CA LYS A 147 16.30 2.50 -25.94
C LYS A 147 15.72 3.70 -26.71
N PRO A 148 14.41 3.72 -27.04
CA PRO A 148 13.37 2.75 -26.69
C PRO A 148 13.19 1.60 -27.70
N ASP A 149 14.11 1.37 -28.63
CA ASP A 149 13.93 0.35 -29.66
C ASP A 149 13.88 -1.05 -29.04
N LEU A 150 12.83 -1.82 -29.36
CA LEU A 150 12.63 -3.17 -28.79
C LEU A 150 13.86 -4.12 -28.89
N PRO A 151 14.70 -4.07 -29.94
CA PRO A 151 15.92 -4.87 -30.02
C PRO A 151 16.86 -4.75 -28.82
N ILE A 152 17.06 -3.57 -28.22
CA ILE A 152 18.00 -3.43 -27.09
C ILE A 152 17.58 -4.28 -25.89
N TYR A 153 16.29 -4.27 -25.56
CA TYR A 153 15.76 -5.06 -24.46
C TYR A 153 15.87 -6.56 -24.74
N ARG A 154 15.67 -6.98 -26.01
CA ARG A 154 15.79 -8.40 -26.40
C ARG A 154 17.24 -8.88 -26.30
N GLU A 155 18.19 -8.06 -26.73
CA GLU A 155 19.61 -8.41 -26.62
C GLU A 155 20.06 -8.40 -25.15
N PHE A 156 19.61 -7.41 -24.36
CA PHE A 156 19.80 -7.40 -22.90
C PHE A 156 19.31 -8.71 -22.26
N LEU A 157 18.06 -9.11 -22.49
CA LEU A 157 17.49 -10.33 -21.90
C LEU A 157 18.30 -11.58 -22.27
N LYS A 158 18.76 -11.66 -23.53
CA LYS A 158 19.56 -12.77 -24.04
C LYS A 158 20.95 -12.82 -23.39
N GLN A 159 21.64 -11.68 -23.28
CA GLN A 159 22.99 -11.63 -22.70
C GLN A 159 22.97 -11.78 -21.17
N ALA A 160 22.04 -11.11 -20.48
CA ALA A 160 21.82 -11.24 -19.04
C ALA A 160 21.20 -12.59 -18.63
N ARG A 161 20.66 -13.35 -19.59
CA ARG A 161 20.00 -14.66 -19.40
C ARG A 161 18.86 -14.61 -18.39
N VAL A 162 18.01 -13.60 -18.51
CA VAL A 162 16.82 -13.38 -17.68
C VAL A 162 15.56 -13.28 -18.55
N SER A 163 14.39 -13.50 -17.96
CA SER A 163 13.12 -13.28 -18.66
C SER A 163 12.56 -11.90 -18.35
N ALA A 164 11.85 -11.28 -19.29
CA ALA A 164 11.22 -9.98 -19.08
C ALA A 164 10.30 -9.99 -17.85
N SER A 165 9.53 -11.06 -17.67
CA SER A 165 8.60 -11.25 -16.55
C SER A 165 9.28 -11.31 -15.17
N SER A 166 10.58 -11.58 -15.09
CA SER A 166 11.35 -11.60 -13.85
C SER A 166 12.12 -10.29 -13.61
N CYS A 167 11.97 -9.31 -14.50
CA CYS A 167 12.70 -8.04 -14.47
C CYS A 167 11.80 -6.87 -14.05
N ILE A 168 12.35 -6.02 -13.18
CA ILE A 168 11.84 -4.68 -12.91
C ILE A 168 12.73 -3.68 -13.65
N PHE A 169 12.20 -2.94 -14.62
CA PHE A 169 12.93 -1.90 -15.35
C PHE A 169 12.60 -0.51 -14.81
N VAL A 170 13.61 0.34 -14.65
CA VAL A 170 13.48 1.68 -14.08
C VAL A 170 14.22 2.68 -14.96
N ASP A 171 13.51 3.70 -15.43
CA ASP A 171 14.03 4.70 -16.36
C ASP A 171 13.28 6.03 -16.18
N ASP A 172 13.91 7.17 -16.47
CA ASP A 172 13.27 8.48 -16.35
C ASP A 172 12.33 8.79 -17.52
N LYS A 173 12.50 8.13 -18.67
CA LYS A 173 11.73 8.37 -19.90
C LYS A 173 10.55 7.42 -20.06
N ILE A 174 9.37 7.98 -20.29
CA ILE A 174 8.12 7.23 -20.45
C ILE A 174 8.15 6.28 -21.65
N GLU A 175 8.80 6.67 -22.75
CA GLU A 175 8.95 5.87 -23.96
C GLU A 175 9.80 4.62 -23.72
N ASN A 176 10.84 4.71 -22.90
CA ASN A 176 11.68 3.58 -22.51
C ASN A 176 10.87 2.60 -21.63
N VAL A 177 10.20 3.14 -20.61
CA VAL A 177 9.33 2.37 -19.71
C VAL A 177 8.22 1.65 -20.47
N THR A 178 7.57 2.35 -21.41
CA THR A 178 6.49 1.80 -22.23
C THR A 178 7.03 0.66 -23.11
N ALA A 179 8.16 0.86 -23.78
CA ALA A 179 8.79 -0.18 -24.61
C ALA A 179 9.11 -1.44 -23.78
N ALA A 180 9.71 -1.29 -22.60
CA ALA A 180 9.97 -2.41 -21.69
C ALA A 180 8.68 -3.12 -21.27
N GLN A 181 7.61 -2.40 -20.91
CA GLN A 181 6.33 -3.00 -20.54
C GLN A 181 5.73 -3.86 -21.66
N THR A 182 5.84 -3.43 -22.92
CA THR A 182 5.32 -4.22 -24.06
C THR A 182 6.00 -5.59 -24.21
N LEU A 183 7.20 -5.76 -23.65
CA LEU A 183 7.94 -7.03 -23.64
C LEU A 183 7.68 -7.88 -22.39
N GLY A 184 6.91 -7.37 -21.42
CA GLY A 184 6.52 -8.09 -20.20
C GLY A 184 7.34 -7.74 -18.96
N PHE A 185 8.16 -6.68 -18.99
CA PHE A 185 8.81 -6.15 -17.80
C PHE A 185 7.78 -5.52 -16.86
N LYS A 186 8.03 -5.59 -15.54
CA LYS A 186 7.47 -4.56 -14.65
C LYS A 186 8.30 -3.30 -14.84
N ALA A 187 7.79 -2.28 -15.54
CA ALA A 187 8.55 -1.05 -15.72
C ALA A 187 7.98 0.12 -14.93
N ILE A 188 8.88 0.97 -14.42
CA ILE A 188 8.59 2.08 -13.52
C ILE A 188 9.22 3.35 -14.12
N VAL A 189 8.41 4.40 -14.29
CA VAL A 189 8.94 5.74 -14.55
C VAL A 189 9.51 6.28 -13.25
N PHE A 190 10.80 6.59 -13.27
CA PHE A 190 11.46 7.21 -12.12
C PHE A 190 10.92 8.62 -11.88
N LYS A 191 10.62 8.92 -10.60
CA LYS A 191 10.11 10.23 -10.16
C LYS A 191 10.96 10.77 -9.02
N ASP A 192 11.16 9.94 -8.01
CA ASP A 192 11.92 10.24 -6.81
C ASP A 192 12.42 8.94 -6.15
N ASN A 193 13.44 9.07 -5.30
CA ASN A 193 14.08 7.95 -4.62
C ASN A 193 13.10 7.20 -3.70
N ASP A 194 12.31 7.92 -2.90
CA ASP A 194 11.46 7.31 -1.86
C ASP A 194 10.35 6.44 -2.47
N SER A 195 9.68 6.97 -3.50
CA SER A 195 8.66 6.25 -4.26
C SER A 195 9.25 5.00 -4.92
N LEU A 196 10.42 5.12 -5.57
CA LEU A 196 11.06 3.98 -6.24
C LEU A 196 11.44 2.90 -5.22
N VAL A 197 12.11 3.25 -4.13
CA VAL A 197 12.54 2.32 -3.09
C VAL A 197 11.34 1.58 -2.49
N ARG A 198 10.24 2.30 -2.22
CA ARG A 198 8.99 1.67 -1.75
C ARG A 198 8.42 0.69 -2.77
N ILE A 199 8.36 1.05 -4.06
CA ILE A 199 7.87 0.15 -5.11
C ILE A 199 8.77 -1.08 -5.25
N LEU A 200 10.10 -0.93 -5.14
CA LEU A 200 11.04 -2.05 -5.17
C LEU A 200 10.82 -2.99 -3.99
N HIS A 201 10.69 -2.47 -2.76
CA HIS A 201 10.34 -3.31 -1.61
C HIS A 201 9.01 -4.04 -1.78
N ASN A 202 7.97 -3.37 -2.30
CA ASN A 202 6.65 -3.98 -2.53
C ASN A 202 6.66 -5.01 -3.67
N SER A 203 7.63 -4.94 -4.58
CA SER A 203 7.77 -5.89 -5.68
C SER A 203 8.63 -7.09 -5.31
N LEU A 204 9.67 -6.88 -4.49
CA LEU A 204 10.67 -7.90 -4.16
C LEU A 204 10.34 -8.66 -2.87
N GLY A 205 9.67 -8.02 -1.90
CA GLY A 205 9.40 -8.61 -0.59
C GLY A 205 8.01 -9.21 -0.46
N ASP A 206 7.90 -10.28 0.34
CA ASP A 206 6.59 -10.80 0.74
C ASP A 206 5.88 -9.79 1.66
N PRO A 207 4.72 -9.25 1.24
CA PRO A 207 4.05 -8.18 1.98
C PRO A 207 3.59 -8.61 3.37
N VAL A 208 3.19 -9.87 3.55
CA VAL A 208 2.74 -10.39 4.85
C VAL A 208 3.92 -10.50 5.83
N SER A 209 5.05 -11.06 5.40
CA SER A 209 6.27 -11.16 6.21
C SER A 209 6.83 -9.80 6.61
N ARG A 210 6.74 -8.80 5.72
CA ARG A 210 7.11 -7.41 6.02
C ARG A 210 6.18 -6.79 7.06
N ALA A 211 4.87 -6.99 6.94
CA ALA A 211 3.89 -6.53 7.93
C ALA A 211 4.09 -7.19 9.31
N GLN A 212 4.41 -8.49 9.35
CA GLN A 212 4.77 -9.19 10.58
C GLN A 212 6.04 -8.64 11.22
N SER A 213 7.02 -8.24 10.42
CA SER A 213 8.25 -7.60 10.92
C SER A 213 7.96 -6.23 11.53
N PHE A 214 7.12 -5.42 10.88
CA PHE A 214 6.60 -4.17 11.43
C PHE A 214 5.90 -4.41 12.78
N PHE A 215 5.03 -5.40 12.88
CA PHE A 215 4.34 -5.73 14.13
C PHE A 215 5.29 -6.18 15.24
N ARG A 216 6.27 -7.05 14.94
CA ARG A 216 7.27 -7.48 15.93
C ARG A 216 8.07 -6.32 16.51
N GLN A 217 8.41 -5.33 15.70
CA GLN A 217 9.16 -4.14 16.14
C GLN A 217 8.30 -3.18 16.97
N ASN A 218 6.97 -3.18 16.76
CA ASN A 218 6.03 -2.23 17.35
C ASN A 218 5.01 -2.87 18.32
N ALA A 219 5.19 -4.13 18.68
CA ALA A 219 4.29 -4.87 19.56
C ALA A 219 4.01 -4.09 20.85
N LYS A 220 2.74 -4.05 21.25
CA LYS A 220 2.24 -3.36 22.46
C LYS A 220 2.40 -1.83 22.44
N LYS A 221 2.78 -1.22 21.31
CA LYS A 221 2.93 0.24 21.14
C LYS A 221 1.95 0.85 20.14
N MET A 222 1.11 0.03 19.49
CA MET A 222 0.25 0.43 18.37
C MET A 222 -1.06 1.08 18.80
N PHE A 223 -0.99 2.06 19.69
CA PHE A 223 -2.15 2.86 20.10
C PHE A 223 -2.57 3.86 19.02
N CYS A 224 -3.78 4.39 19.14
CA CYS A 224 -4.24 5.44 18.25
C CYS A 224 -3.46 6.76 18.46
N THR A 225 -3.41 7.57 17.40
CA THR A 225 -2.90 8.94 17.41
C THR A 225 -4.04 9.90 17.09
N LEU A 226 -4.19 10.94 17.90
CA LEU A 226 -5.13 12.02 17.65
C LEU A 226 -4.60 12.95 16.55
N SER A 227 -5.47 13.67 15.86
CA SER A 227 -5.06 14.69 14.88
C SER A 227 -4.25 15.85 15.47
N THR A 228 -4.13 15.92 16.80
CA THR A 228 -3.23 16.83 17.54
C THR A 228 -1.83 16.26 17.77
N GLY A 229 -1.55 15.03 17.31
CA GLY A 229 -0.28 14.32 17.49
C GLY A 229 -0.16 13.54 18.82
N GLN A 230 -1.14 13.65 19.72
CA GLN A 230 -1.12 12.94 21.00
C GLN A 230 -1.51 11.47 20.82
N ILE A 231 -0.83 10.58 21.55
CA ILE A 231 -1.21 9.17 21.66
C ILE A 231 -2.47 9.05 22.52
N GLN A 232 -3.40 8.21 22.07
CA GLN A 232 -4.63 7.86 22.75
C GLN A 232 -4.64 6.36 23.04
N PRO A 233 -4.29 5.94 24.27
CA PRO A 233 -4.52 4.58 24.72
C PRO A 233 -6.01 4.25 24.68
N ASP A 234 -6.35 3.14 24.03
CA ASP A 234 -7.74 2.74 23.77
C ASP A 234 -7.82 1.22 23.61
N ASN A 235 -8.96 0.62 23.98
CA ASN A 235 -9.20 -0.81 23.83
C ASN A 235 -9.73 -1.17 22.43
N TYR A 236 -10.45 -0.25 21.78
CA TYR A 236 -11.20 -0.58 20.57
C TYR A 236 -10.27 -0.89 19.39
N SER A 237 -9.27 -0.05 19.14
CA SER A 237 -8.27 -0.26 18.10
C SER A 237 -7.45 -1.53 18.34
N GLN A 238 -7.16 -1.84 19.61
CA GLN A 238 -6.44 -3.04 20.03
C GLN A 238 -7.25 -4.30 19.73
N LEU A 239 -8.56 -4.27 20.00
CA LEU A 239 -9.47 -5.36 19.61
C LEU A 239 -9.59 -5.52 18.09
N VAL A 240 -9.57 -4.43 17.32
CA VAL A 240 -9.57 -4.50 15.84
C VAL A 240 -8.26 -5.10 15.31
N ILE A 241 -7.10 -4.74 15.91
CA ILE A 241 -5.81 -5.36 15.59
C ILE A 241 -5.87 -6.86 15.91
N LEU A 242 -6.35 -7.22 17.10
CA LEU A 242 -6.48 -8.62 17.51
C LEU A 242 -7.41 -9.41 16.57
N GLN A 243 -8.56 -8.85 16.18
CA GLN A 243 -9.49 -9.48 15.24
C GLN A 243 -8.83 -9.85 13.91
N ASN A 244 -7.91 -9.02 13.41
CA ASN A 244 -7.30 -9.19 12.10
C ASN A 244 -5.98 -9.96 12.13
N THR A 245 -5.28 -9.96 13.27
CA THR A 245 -4.00 -10.64 13.43
C THR A 245 -4.15 -12.03 14.06
N GLY A 246 -5.07 -12.18 15.01
CA GLY A 246 -5.18 -13.33 15.89
C GLY A 246 -4.09 -13.41 16.95
N ASP A 247 -3.28 -12.36 17.12
CA ASP A 247 -2.08 -12.36 17.94
C ASP A 247 -2.23 -11.41 19.14
N SER A 248 -2.40 -12.01 20.34
CA SER A 248 -2.53 -11.27 21.59
C SER A 248 -1.24 -10.61 22.05
N ASP A 249 -0.07 -11.05 21.58
CA ASP A 249 1.22 -10.47 21.98
C ASP A 249 1.44 -9.08 21.35
N LEU A 250 0.67 -8.73 20.32
CA LEU A 250 0.76 -7.43 19.65
C LEU A 250 0.01 -6.31 20.40
N VAL A 251 -0.95 -6.66 21.25
CA VAL A 251 -1.95 -5.71 21.78
C VAL A 251 -1.83 -5.52 23.28
N VAL A 252 -2.36 -4.40 23.77
CA VAL A 252 -2.54 -4.14 25.20
C VAL A 252 -4.02 -3.87 25.42
N LEU A 253 -4.67 -4.66 26.27
CA LEU A 253 -6.07 -4.49 26.63
C LEU A 253 -6.19 -4.25 28.13
N GLU A 254 -7.04 -3.30 28.53
CA GLU A 254 -7.33 -3.01 29.93
C GLU A 254 -8.83 -3.09 30.16
N ASN A 255 -9.25 -4.05 30.97
CA ASN A 255 -10.63 -4.13 31.42
C ASN A 255 -10.74 -5.01 32.67
N GLU A 256 -11.65 -4.63 33.57
CA GLU A 256 -11.87 -5.30 34.86
C GLU A 256 -13.27 -5.95 34.96
N ARG A 257 -14.14 -5.80 33.95
CA ARG A 257 -15.57 -6.15 34.03
C ARG A 257 -16.11 -6.80 32.75
N TYR A 258 -17.39 -7.14 32.73
CA TYR A 258 -18.06 -7.68 31.53
C TYR A 258 -18.52 -6.58 30.54
N THR A 259 -18.40 -5.30 30.90
CA THR A 259 -18.59 -4.17 29.98
C THR A 259 -17.24 -3.52 29.72
N TRP A 260 -17.06 -3.00 28.51
CA TRP A 260 -15.79 -2.43 28.06
C TRP A 260 -15.93 -0.96 27.72
N ASN A 261 -14.86 -0.23 28.00
CA ASN A 261 -14.70 1.17 27.62
C ASN A 261 -13.77 1.29 26.42
N TYR A 262 -14.11 2.19 25.50
CA TYR A 262 -13.19 2.63 24.45
C TYR A 262 -11.82 3.05 25.01
N PHE A 263 -11.78 3.84 26.08
CA PHE A 263 -10.55 4.39 26.65
C PHE A 263 -9.88 3.42 27.63
N GLN A 264 -8.55 3.43 27.66
CA GLN A 264 -7.75 2.82 28.73
C GLN A 264 -7.47 3.83 29.85
N GLY A 265 -7.20 3.34 31.06
CA GLY A 265 -7.02 4.17 32.25
C GLY A 265 -8.25 5.02 32.59
N LYS A 266 -8.06 6.34 32.80
CA LYS A 266 -9.17 7.26 33.11
C LYS A 266 -9.92 7.61 31.82
N PRO A 267 -11.21 7.27 31.66
CA PRO A 267 -11.96 7.50 30.43
C PRO A 267 -12.45 8.95 30.33
N THR A 268 -11.56 9.90 30.62
CA THR A 268 -11.85 11.33 30.59
C THR A 268 -11.19 11.95 29.37
N PHE A 269 -12.00 12.49 28.49
CA PHE A 269 -11.53 13.22 27.32
C PHE A 269 -12.17 14.61 27.28
N ALA A 270 -11.34 15.63 27.12
CA ALA A 270 -11.76 17.04 27.11
C ALA A 270 -12.71 17.41 28.28
N GLY A 271 -12.35 16.99 29.50
CA GLY A 271 -13.12 17.28 30.72
C GLY A 271 -14.42 16.47 30.87
N THR A 272 -14.71 15.54 29.97
CA THR A 272 -15.89 14.66 30.06
C THR A 272 -15.47 13.23 30.33
N THR A 273 -16.05 12.61 31.35
CA THR A 273 -15.89 11.17 31.61
C THR A 273 -16.91 10.34 30.82
N TYR A 274 -16.42 9.36 30.08
CA TYR A 274 -17.18 8.47 29.22
C TYR A 274 -17.43 7.13 29.93
N PRO A 275 -18.70 6.66 29.95
CA PRO A 275 -19.00 5.33 30.49
C PRO A 275 -18.54 4.26 29.49
N ASP A 276 -18.61 3.00 29.91
CA ASP A 276 -18.51 1.86 29.01
C ASP A 276 -19.57 1.94 27.90
N ASP A 277 -19.30 1.28 26.80
CA ASP A 277 -20.03 1.45 25.56
C ASP A 277 -20.36 0.12 24.88
N SER A 278 -21.46 0.13 24.12
CA SER A 278 -21.99 -1.04 23.43
C SER A 278 -21.07 -1.55 22.32
N ASP A 279 -20.23 -0.68 21.73
CA ASP A 279 -19.38 -1.03 20.58
C ASP A 279 -18.17 -1.83 21.05
N THR A 280 -17.37 -1.27 21.96
CA THR A 280 -16.20 -1.91 22.55
C THR A 280 -16.61 -3.18 23.29
N THR A 281 -17.73 -3.15 24.01
CA THR A 281 -18.25 -4.34 24.69
C THR A 281 -18.59 -5.45 23.69
N SER A 282 -19.36 -5.13 22.64
CA SER A 282 -19.77 -6.15 21.66
C SER A 282 -18.60 -6.70 20.87
N LEU A 283 -17.63 -5.85 20.50
CA LEU A 283 -16.41 -6.27 19.81
C LEU A 283 -15.58 -7.19 20.71
N ALA A 284 -15.34 -6.82 21.97
CA ALA A 284 -14.59 -7.64 22.92
C ALA A 284 -15.23 -9.02 23.12
N MET A 285 -16.55 -9.06 23.31
CA MET A 285 -17.30 -10.32 23.49
C MET A 285 -17.34 -11.21 22.24
N THR A 286 -17.02 -10.64 21.08
CA THR A 286 -16.94 -11.35 19.79
C THR A 286 -15.52 -11.84 19.48
N VAL A 287 -14.50 -11.06 19.84
CA VAL A 287 -13.10 -11.28 19.44
C VAL A 287 -12.31 -12.04 20.49
N LEU A 288 -12.57 -11.81 21.78
CA LEU A 288 -11.79 -12.45 22.85
C LEU A 288 -12.19 -13.91 23.03
N GLU A 289 -11.18 -14.77 23.09
CA GLU A 289 -11.33 -16.18 23.39
C GLU A 289 -11.51 -16.42 24.90
N GLY A 290 -12.16 -17.52 25.26
CA GLY A 290 -12.28 -17.94 26.66
C GLY A 290 -13.22 -17.11 27.54
N ILE A 291 -13.92 -16.10 27.01
CA ILE A 291 -14.89 -15.33 27.80
C ILE A 291 -16.06 -16.22 28.26
N PRO A 292 -16.34 -16.31 29.57
CA PRO A 292 -17.46 -17.08 30.09
C PRO A 292 -18.80 -16.64 29.50
N MET A 293 -19.69 -17.59 29.19
CA MET A 293 -21.02 -17.28 28.68
C MET A 293 -21.83 -16.41 29.66
N ALA A 294 -21.62 -16.55 30.97
CA ALA A 294 -22.24 -15.70 31.97
C ALA A 294 -21.88 -14.21 31.77
N ASP A 295 -20.64 -13.90 31.40
CA ASP A 295 -20.21 -12.52 31.15
C ASP A 295 -20.80 -11.99 29.84
N LYS A 296 -20.86 -12.82 28.80
CA LYS A 296 -21.57 -12.47 27.55
C LYS A 296 -23.05 -12.18 27.79
N VAL A 297 -23.71 -12.96 28.66
CA VAL A 297 -25.10 -12.75 29.07
C VAL A 297 -25.27 -11.43 29.83
N GLN A 298 -24.36 -11.11 30.76
CA GLN A 298 -24.39 -9.83 31.48
C GLN A 298 -24.18 -8.63 30.54
N ALA A 299 -23.24 -8.74 29.59
CA ALA A 299 -23.01 -7.73 28.57
C ALA A 299 -24.25 -7.52 27.67
N ARG A 300 -24.85 -8.61 27.19
CA ARG A 300 -26.10 -8.60 26.41
C ARG A 300 -27.23 -7.89 27.16
N ASP A 301 -27.46 -8.26 28.42
CA ASP A 301 -28.55 -7.68 29.22
C ASP A 301 -28.31 -6.19 29.51
N LYS A 302 -27.04 -5.79 29.66
CA LYS A 302 -26.68 -4.38 29.76
C LYS A 302 -27.03 -3.60 28.49
N ILE A 303 -26.68 -4.11 27.32
CA ILE A 303 -27.02 -3.51 26.02
C ILE A 303 -28.54 -3.44 25.86
N PHE A 304 -29.25 -4.53 26.13
CA PHE A 304 -30.71 -4.62 26.03
C PHE A 304 -31.44 -3.63 26.96
N SER A 305 -30.84 -3.29 28.10
CA SER A 305 -31.40 -2.27 29.01
C SER A 305 -31.25 -0.81 28.52
N ASN A 306 -30.59 -0.60 27.37
CA ASN A 306 -30.18 0.71 26.87
C ASN A 306 -30.41 0.86 25.37
N LEU A 307 -31.67 0.69 24.96
CA LEU A 307 -32.14 0.84 23.58
C LEU A 307 -32.82 2.20 23.37
N SER A 308 -32.92 2.62 22.11
CA SER A 308 -33.73 3.74 21.65
C SER A 308 -35.23 3.40 21.72
N PRO A 309 -36.12 4.40 21.56
CA PRO A 309 -37.55 4.15 21.39
C PRO A 309 -37.89 3.19 20.25
N ASP A 310 -37.06 3.16 19.20
CA ASP A 310 -37.20 2.25 18.06
C ASP A 310 -36.58 0.86 18.31
N GLY A 311 -36.12 0.58 19.54
CA GLY A 311 -35.49 -0.69 19.89
C GLY A 311 -34.05 -0.84 19.40
N LEU A 312 -33.39 0.25 18.97
CA LEU A 312 -32.02 0.22 18.45
C LEU A 312 -30.98 0.49 19.56
N PRO A 313 -29.86 -0.24 19.63
CA PRO A 313 -28.84 -0.03 20.66
C PRO A 313 -28.23 1.38 20.65
N TYR A 314 -28.17 2.02 21.82
CA TYR A 314 -27.38 3.24 21.99
C TYR A 314 -25.90 2.94 22.20
N CYS A 315 -25.06 3.93 21.92
CA CYS A 315 -23.60 3.81 22.00
C CYS A 315 -23.12 3.66 23.45
N TRP A 316 -23.50 4.58 24.32
CA TRP A 316 -22.97 4.66 25.70
C TRP A 316 -23.94 4.02 26.69
N PHE A 317 -23.44 3.27 27.67
CA PHE A 317 -24.24 2.72 28.78
C PHE A 317 -24.67 3.77 29.82
N ARG A 318 -25.22 4.89 29.33
CA ARG A 318 -25.70 6.01 30.14
C ARG A 318 -26.94 6.63 29.48
N LYS A 319 -28.10 6.46 30.11
CA LYS A 319 -29.39 6.96 29.64
C LYS A 319 -29.43 8.47 29.38
N THR A 320 -28.64 9.25 30.11
CA THR A 320 -28.53 10.71 29.89
C THR A 320 -27.64 11.08 28.69
N ARG A 321 -27.10 10.10 27.95
CA ARG A 321 -26.29 10.30 26.73
C ARG A 321 -26.78 9.36 25.62
N PRO A 322 -28.03 9.52 25.12
CA PRO A 322 -28.62 8.65 24.10
C PRO A 322 -28.00 8.93 22.72
N ARG A 323 -26.75 8.50 22.51
CA ARG A 323 -26.05 8.63 21.23
C ARG A 323 -26.31 7.40 20.40
N PHE A 324 -26.60 7.62 19.12
CA PHE A 324 -26.86 6.57 18.15
C PHE A 324 -25.79 6.58 17.05
N CYS A 325 -25.42 5.39 16.57
CA CYS A 325 -24.53 5.16 15.45
C CYS A 325 -24.90 3.81 14.83
N HIS A 326 -25.13 3.79 13.51
CA HIS A 326 -25.53 2.55 12.83
C HIS A 326 -24.41 1.51 12.71
N CYS A 327 -23.14 1.93 12.68
CA CYS A 327 -22.01 0.98 12.73
C CYS A 327 -21.95 0.28 14.09
N ILE A 328 -22.19 1.01 15.19
CA ILE A 328 -22.29 0.42 16.54
C ILE A 328 -23.49 -0.54 16.62
N CYS A 329 -24.61 -0.15 16.01
CA CYS A 329 -25.79 -1.02 15.89
C CYS A 329 -25.43 -2.34 15.18
N ALA A 330 -24.66 -2.28 14.09
CA ALA A 330 -24.17 -3.46 13.39
C ALA A 330 -23.21 -4.31 14.24
N THR A 331 -22.28 -3.70 14.99
CA THR A 331 -21.37 -4.43 15.90
C THR A 331 -22.16 -5.19 16.97
N VAL A 332 -23.16 -4.53 17.57
CA VAL A 332 -24.05 -5.16 18.56
C VAL A 332 -24.87 -6.28 17.94
N PHE A 333 -25.46 -6.06 16.75
CA PHE A 333 -26.23 -7.08 16.06
C PHE A 333 -25.38 -8.31 15.76
N ARG A 334 -24.16 -8.12 15.28
CA ARG A 334 -23.19 -9.20 15.05
C ARG A 334 -22.95 -10.01 16.32
N PHE A 335 -22.68 -9.36 17.44
CA PHE A 335 -22.48 -10.04 18.73
C PHE A 335 -23.73 -10.85 19.13
N PHE A 336 -24.93 -10.30 18.97
CA PHE A 336 -26.16 -10.99 19.33
C PHE A 336 -26.43 -12.20 18.44
N VAL A 337 -26.30 -12.07 17.12
CA VAL A 337 -26.61 -13.15 16.16
C VAL A 337 -25.62 -14.31 16.28
N ILE A 338 -24.32 -14.04 16.48
CA ILE A 338 -23.31 -15.10 16.69
C ILE A 338 -23.61 -15.94 17.94
N ASN A 339 -24.30 -15.37 18.93
CA ASN A 339 -24.72 -16.05 20.16
C ASN A 339 -26.21 -16.43 20.15
N GLU A 340 -26.88 -16.40 18.99
CA GLU A 340 -28.28 -16.82 18.81
C GLU A 340 -29.30 -16.01 19.64
N TRP A 341 -29.04 -14.71 19.80
CA TRP A 341 -29.89 -13.77 20.55
C TRP A 341 -30.58 -12.72 19.69
N GLN A 342 -30.64 -12.92 18.37
CA GLN A 342 -31.23 -11.97 17.42
C GLN A 342 -32.68 -11.60 17.75
N ASP A 343 -33.47 -12.52 18.30
CA ASP A 343 -34.88 -12.28 18.68
C ASP A 343 -35.04 -11.19 19.76
N LYS A 344 -33.96 -10.88 20.49
CA LYS A 344 -33.95 -9.79 21.47
C LYS A 344 -33.81 -8.40 20.85
N LEU A 345 -33.47 -8.30 19.56
CA LEU A 345 -33.29 -7.05 18.84
C LEU A 345 -34.09 -7.07 17.52
N PRO A 346 -35.43 -7.28 17.55
CA PRO A 346 -36.21 -7.64 16.37
C PRO A 346 -36.18 -6.56 15.27
N GLY A 347 -36.13 -5.27 15.63
CA GLY A 347 -36.07 -4.17 14.66
C GLY A 347 -34.69 -3.87 14.08
N VAL A 348 -33.62 -4.47 14.62
CA VAL A 348 -32.25 -4.14 14.20
C VAL A 348 -31.92 -4.74 12.84
N TYR A 349 -32.38 -5.96 12.55
CA TYR A 349 -32.15 -6.61 11.26
C TYR A 349 -32.75 -5.79 10.10
N ASP A 350 -34.02 -5.41 10.23
CA ASP A 350 -34.73 -4.63 9.22
C ASP A 350 -34.08 -3.26 9.00
N PHE A 351 -33.69 -2.59 10.10
CA PHE A 351 -32.97 -1.31 10.03
C PHE A 351 -31.65 -1.44 9.26
N LEU A 352 -30.84 -2.47 9.54
CA LEU A 352 -29.57 -2.68 8.86
C LEU A 352 -29.76 -3.04 7.38
N CYS A 353 -30.77 -3.87 7.06
CA CYS A 353 -31.12 -4.16 5.67
C CYS A 353 -31.59 -2.89 4.93
N GLN A 354 -32.41 -2.05 5.57
CA GLN A 354 -32.88 -0.81 4.98
C GLN A 354 -31.74 0.18 4.72
N LEU A 355 -30.72 0.23 5.59
CA LEU A 355 -29.51 1.02 5.33
C LEU A 355 -28.77 0.55 4.07
N LEU A 356 -28.64 -0.77 3.88
CA LEU A 356 -28.03 -1.35 2.69
C LEU A 356 -28.89 -1.10 1.44
N GLU A 357 -30.21 -1.31 1.52
CA GLU A 357 -31.16 -1.07 0.42
C GLU A 357 -31.17 0.38 -0.05
N THR A 358 -31.15 1.34 0.88
CA THR A 358 -31.24 2.76 0.56
C THR A 358 -29.88 3.41 0.31
N ARG A 359 -28.78 2.68 0.56
CA ARG A 359 -27.40 3.20 0.53
C ARG A 359 -27.17 4.36 1.49
N ALA A 360 -28.04 4.55 2.49
CA ALA A 360 -27.93 5.64 3.46
C ALA A 360 -26.62 5.59 4.28
N TYR A 361 -26.02 4.40 4.41
CA TYR A 361 -24.73 4.23 5.08
C TYR A 361 -23.55 4.92 4.36
N LEU A 362 -23.70 5.28 3.08
CA LEU A 362 -22.64 5.93 2.29
C LEU A 362 -22.22 7.30 2.85
N HIS A 363 -23.05 7.93 3.67
CA HIS A 363 -22.70 9.18 4.37
C HIS A 363 -21.70 8.98 5.52
N GLY A 364 -21.28 7.74 5.80
CA GLY A 364 -20.58 7.41 7.02
C GLY A 364 -21.50 7.58 8.23
N SER A 365 -20.94 7.63 9.42
CA SER A 365 -21.67 7.77 10.67
C SER A 365 -21.10 8.87 11.55
N ARG A 366 -21.70 9.06 12.73
CA ARG A 366 -21.20 10.01 13.75
C ARG A 366 -19.73 9.81 14.11
N TYR A 367 -19.26 8.56 14.08
CA TYR A 367 -17.90 8.19 14.51
C TYR A 367 -17.10 7.68 13.33
N TYR A 368 -17.65 6.77 12.54
CA TYR A 368 -16.97 6.15 11.40
C TYR A 368 -17.11 6.99 10.14
N GLU A 369 -16.04 7.65 9.69
CA GLU A 369 -16.03 8.50 8.49
C GLU A 369 -16.12 7.68 7.21
N SER A 370 -15.42 6.54 7.14
CA SER A 370 -15.53 5.63 6.00
C SER A 370 -16.84 4.84 6.07
N PRO A 371 -17.64 4.84 4.99
CA PRO A 371 -18.87 4.03 4.93
C PRO A 371 -18.58 2.53 4.83
N ASP A 372 -17.35 2.13 4.50
CA ASP A 372 -16.95 0.73 4.33
C ASP A 372 -16.90 -0.06 5.66
N TRP A 373 -16.98 0.63 6.80
CA TRP A 373 -17.12 -0.01 8.12
C TRP A 373 -18.39 -0.84 8.26
N LEU A 374 -19.53 -0.36 7.74
CA LEU A 374 -20.80 -1.07 7.87
C LEU A 374 -20.78 -2.40 7.08
N PRO A 375 -20.45 -2.43 5.77
CA PRO A 375 -20.27 -3.68 5.04
C PRO A 375 -19.21 -4.60 5.65
N TYR A 376 -18.11 -4.05 6.19
CA TYR A 376 -17.07 -4.85 6.86
C TYR A 376 -17.60 -5.64 8.05
N ILE A 377 -18.37 -4.99 8.93
CA ILE A 377 -18.96 -5.63 10.12
C ILE A 377 -20.00 -6.68 9.71
N LEU A 378 -20.88 -6.35 8.77
CA LEU A 378 -21.98 -7.23 8.37
C LEU A 378 -21.50 -8.42 7.53
N SER A 379 -20.47 -8.23 6.69
CA SER A 379 -19.89 -9.34 5.92
C SER A 379 -19.18 -10.35 6.84
N ASP A 380 -18.51 -9.89 7.90
CA ASP A 380 -17.94 -10.79 8.93
C ASP A 380 -19.05 -11.58 9.65
N LEU A 381 -20.18 -10.94 9.98
CA LEU A 381 -21.35 -11.65 10.52
C LEU A 381 -21.83 -12.75 9.56
N CYS A 382 -22.07 -12.41 8.29
CA CYS A 382 -22.54 -13.35 7.28
C CYS A 382 -21.57 -14.52 7.08
N ALA A 383 -20.26 -14.28 7.11
CA ALA A 383 -19.24 -15.33 7.01
C ALA A 383 -19.20 -16.26 8.23
N ARG A 384 -19.49 -15.76 9.44
CA ARG A 384 -19.55 -16.58 10.67
C ARG A 384 -20.83 -17.40 10.78
N ARG A 385 -21.88 -17.02 10.05
CA ARG A 385 -23.17 -17.70 10.00
C ARG A 385 -23.53 -18.00 8.54
N PRO A 386 -22.73 -18.77 7.77
CA PRO A 386 -22.85 -18.86 6.31
C PRO A 386 -24.17 -19.47 5.84
N SER A 387 -24.77 -20.34 6.64
CA SER A 387 -26.00 -21.08 6.29
C SER A 387 -27.25 -20.57 7.03
N ASP A 388 -27.16 -19.46 7.75
CA ASP A 388 -28.31 -18.91 8.48
C ASP A 388 -29.31 -18.28 7.49
N PRO A 389 -30.55 -18.84 7.35
CA PRO A 389 -31.52 -18.34 6.38
C PRO A 389 -32.02 -16.94 6.74
N ASN A 390 -31.96 -16.56 8.03
CA ASN A 390 -32.42 -15.23 8.46
C ASN A 390 -31.51 -14.10 7.99
N LEU A 391 -30.32 -14.42 7.45
CA LEU A 391 -29.38 -13.44 6.91
C LEU A 391 -29.36 -13.40 5.38
N GLU A 392 -30.20 -14.17 4.68
CA GLU A 392 -30.19 -14.30 3.21
C GLU A 392 -30.33 -12.94 2.52
N LYS A 393 -31.39 -12.19 2.86
CA LYS A 393 -31.60 -10.83 2.34
C LYS A 393 -30.41 -9.91 2.59
N MET A 394 -29.79 -9.96 3.78
CA MET A 394 -28.60 -9.17 4.08
C MET A 394 -27.40 -9.55 3.20
N ARG A 395 -27.20 -10.86 2.93
CA ARG A 395 -26.14 -11.33 2.03
C ARG A 395 -26.33 -10.80 0.62
N ASP A 396 -27.54 -10.89 0.08
CA ASP A 396 -27.86 -10.40 -1.26
C ASP A 396 -27.59 -8.90 -1.40
N LEU A 397 -28.03 -8.12 -0.40
CA LEU A 397 -27.79 -6.68 -0.37
C LEU A 397 -26.30 -6.33 -0.25
N LEU A 398 -25.55 -7.07 0.57
CA LEU A 398 -24.11 -6.87 0.73
C LEU A 398 -23.36 -7.17 -0.57
N VAL A 399 -23.71 -8.24 -1.30
CA VAL A 399 -23.08 -8.56 -2.59
C VAL A 399 -23.22 -7.38 -3.55
N VAL A 400 -24.43 -6.83 -3.69
CA VAL A 400 -24.69 -5.68 -4.57
C VAL A 400 -23.93 -4.45 -4.09
N CYS A 401 -24.04 -4.10 -2.80
CA CYS A 401 -23.36 -2.94 -2.21
C CYS A 401 -21.83 -3.01 -2.35
N LEU A 402 -21.25 -4.20 -2.17
CA LEU A 402 -19.81 -4.40 -2.30
C LEU A 402 -19.38 -4.23 -3.75
N GLN A 403 -20.07 -4.87 -4.71
CA GLN A 403 -19.76 -4.75 -6.13
C GLN A 403 -19.82 -3.30 -6.63
N GLU A 404 -20.80 -2.51 -6.15
CA GLU A 404 -20.90 -1.07 -6.45
C GLU A 404 -19.68 -0.27 -5.94
N ARG A 405 -19.03 -0.72 -4.87
CA ARG A 405 -17.96 0.00 -4.17
C ARG A 405 -16.55 -0.49 -4.46
N MET A 406 -16.35 -1.67 -5.06
CA MET A 406 -15.01 -2.19 -5.33
C MET A 406 -14.22 -1.24 -6.23
N GLY A 407 -13.06 -0.76 -5.74
CA GLY A 407 -12.22 0.20 -6.45
C GLY A 407 -12.84 1.60 -6.60
N CYS A 408 -13.82 1.99 -5.78
CA CYS A 408 -14.45 3.31 -5.88
C CYS A 408 -13.55 4.48 -5.41
N ASN A 409 -12.45 4.19 -4.72
CA ASN A 409 -11.43 5.16 -4.32
C ASN A 409 -10.12 4.46 -3.95
N GLU A 410 -9.05 5.25 -3.81
CA GLU A 410 -7.70 4.78 -3.46
C GLU A 410 -7.41 4.87 -1.94
N ASN A 411 -8.42 5.07 -1.09
CA ASN A 411 -8.20 5.10 0.36
C ASN A 411 -7.86 3.71 0.89
N ILE A 412 -6.62 3.51 1.34
CA ILE A 412 -6.07 2.20 1.77
C ILE A 412 -6.94 1.49 2.81
N LEU A 413 -7.36 2.17 3.88
CA LEU A 413 -8.20 1.58 4.92
C LEU A 413 -9.53 1.07 4.35
N SER A 414 -10.15 1.90 3.51
CA SER A 414 -11.42 1.57 2.86
C SER A 414 -11.26 0.43 1.86
N ALA A 415 -10.18 0.43 1.07
CA ALA A 415 -9.81 -0.67 0.18
C ALA A 415 -9.61 -1.98 0.95
N ALA A 416 -8.87 -1.97 2.07
CA ALA A 416 -8.67 -3.14 2.91
C ALA A 416 -10.00 -3.69 3.48
N MET A 417 -10.89 -2.82 3.97
CA MET A 417 -12.22 -3.22 4.41
C MET A 417 -13.06 -3.83 3.28
N ARG A 418 -13.02 -3.26 2.07
CA ARG A 418 -13.74 -3.81 0.90
C ARG A 418 -13.18 -5.15 0.46
N VAL A 419 -11.86 -5.36 0.46
CA VAL A 419 -11.25 -6.67 0.18
C VAL A 419 -11.69 -7.70 1.22
N LEU A 420 -11.57 -7.38 2.51
CA LEU A 420 -11.97 -8.29 3.59
C LEU A 420 -13.46 -8.66 3.53
N SER A 421 -14.31 -7.67 3.20
CA SER A 421 -15.75 -7.88 3.03
C SER A 421 -16.05 -8.75 1.82
N ALA A 422 -15.42 -8.46 0.68
CA ALA A 422 -15.55 -9.25 -0.55
C ALA A 422 -15.17 -10.71 -0.31
N GLN A 423 -14.02 -10.96 0.32
CA GLN A 423 -13.57 -12.31 0.68
C GLN A 423 -14.56 -13.02 1.61
N SER A 424 -15.14 -12.31 2.59
CA SER A 424 -16.17 -12.87 3.48
C SER A 424 -17.47 -13.21 2.77
N MET A 425 -17.73 -12.57 1.63
CA MET A 425 -18.87 -12.82 0.74
C MET A 425 -18.51 -13.68 -0.48
N VAL A 426 -17.30 -14.27 -0.52
CA VAL A 426 -16.81 -15.11 -1.63
C VAL A 426 -16.78 -14.37 -2.98
N LEU A 427 -16.43 -13.09 -2.94
CA LEU A 427 -16.26 -12.21 -4.11
C LEU A 427 -14.78 -11.90 -4.34
N LYS A 428 -14.38 -11.79 -5.61
CA LYS A 428 -13.03 -11.35 -6.02
C LYS A 428 -12.96 -9.82 -6.05
N ASN A 429 -11.91 -9.23 -5.48
CA ASN A 429 -11.70 -7.78 -5.46
C ASN A 429 -10.22 -7.44 -5.74
N ASP A 430 -9.77 -7.69 -6.97
CA ASP A 430 -8.38 -7.45 -7.38
C ASP A 430 -8.01 -5.96 -7.39
N ARG A 431 -8.98 -5.08 -7.67
CA ARG A 431 -8.74 -3.63 -7.76
C ARG A 431 -8.32 -3.06 -6.41
N ASP A 432 -9.11 -3.30 -5.37
CA ASP A 432 -8.77 -2.82 -4.03
C ASP A 432 -7.56 -3.58 -3.46
N LEU A 433 -7.39 -4.86 -3.80
CA LEU A 433 -6.20 -5.62 -3.39
C LEU A 433 -4.91 -4.98 -3.96
N GLY A 434 -4.94 -4.52 -5.22
CA GLY A 434 -3.86 -3.74 -5.82
C GLY A 434 -3.55 -2.47 -5.01
N THR A 435 -4.57 -1.66 -4.69
CA THR A 435 -4.44 -0.46 -3.83
C THR A 435 -3.82 -0.79 -2.48
N VAL A 436 -4.22 -1.89 -1.84
CA VAL A 436 -3.64 -2.31 -0.55
C VAL A 436 -2.17 -2.69 -0.71
N LEU A 437 -1.81 -3.49 -1.71
CA LEU A 437 -0.43 -3.92 -1.97
C LEU A 437 0.50 -2.72 -2.26
N GLU A 438 0.04 -1.77 -3.07
CA GLU A 438 0.80 -0.57 -3.41
C GLU A 438 0.99 0.38 -2.21
N GLY A 439 0.08 0.33 -1.23
CA GLY A 439 0.10 1.19 -0.05
C GLY A 439 1.15 0.84 1.02
N GLN A 440 1.81 -0.32 0.92
CA GLN A 440 2.78 -0.75 1.94
C GLN A 440 4.01 0.17 1.93
N GLN A 441 4.46 0.56 3.12
CA GLN A 441 5.63 1.42 3.35
C GLN A 441 6.90 0.60 3.51
N VAL A 442 8.08 1.24 3.37
CA VAL A 442 9.39 0.57 3.45
C VAL A 442 9.54 -0.22 4.75
N ASP A 443 9.07 0.33 5.87
CA ASP A 443 9.08 -0.31 7.21
C ASP A 443 8.17 -1.55 7.34
N GLY A 444 7.39 -1.88 6.29
CA GLY A 444 6.49 -3.03 6.22
C GLY A 444 5.07 -2.75 6.72
N GLY A 445 4.83 -1.60 7.36
CA GLY A 445 3.51 -1.16 7.76
C GLY A 445 2.76 -0.42 6.64
N TRP A 446 1.59 0.10 6.99
CA TRP A 446 0.85 1.04 6.16
C TRP A 446 0.78 2.41 6.85
N GLU A 447 0.51 3.43 6.04
CA GLU A 447 0.34 4.79 6.52
C GLU A 447 -0.82 4.92 7.51
N LEU A 448 -0.75 5.98 8.32
CA LEU A 448 -1.82 6.30 9.26
C LEU A 448 -3.09 6.63 8.48
N ALA A 449 -4.18 5.94 8.79
CA ALA A 449 -5.52 6.32 8.35
C ALA A 449 -6.36 6.79 9.53
N TRP A 450 -7.22 7.77 9.28
CA TRP A 450 -8.22 8.24 10.23
C TRP A 450 -9.37 7.22 10.29
N LEU A 451 -9.49 6.54 11.42
CA LEU A 451 -10.43 5.45 11.59
C LEU A 451 -11.83 5.98 11.93
N TRP A 452 -11.86 6.91 12.90
CA TRP A 452 -13.08 7.53 13.39
C TRP A 452 -12.82 8.94 13.93
N GLY A 453 -13.89 9.74 13.96
CA GLY A 453 -13.91 11.12 14.45
C GLY A 453 -14.54 11.24 15.83
N TYR A 454 -14.22 12.34 16.51
CA TYR A 454 -14.88 12.70 17.75
C TYR A 454 -16.20 13.40 17.44
N GLY A 455 -17.33 12.79 17.78
CA GLY A 455 -18.65 13.28 17.36
C GLY A 455 -19.10 14.67 17.86
N SER A 456 -18.24 15.45 18.52
CA SER A 456 -18.53 16.82 18.97
C SER A 456 -17.41 17.83 18.71
N LYS A 457 -16.27 17.41 18.15
CA LYS A 457 -15.10 18.25 17.89
C LYS A 457 -14.46 17.84 16.56
N PRO A 458 -13.79 18.74 15.82
CA PRO A 458 -13.06 18.39 14.60
C PRO A 458 -11.74 17.68 14.95
N LEU A 459 -11.82 16.61 15.74
CA LEU A 459 -10.70 15.80 16.17
C LEU A 459 -10.83 14.43 15.51
N LYS A 460 -9.78 13.96 14.86
CA LYS A 460 -9.72 12.63 14.24
C LYS A 460 -8.85 11.70 15.08
N ILE A 461 -9.16 10.42 15.03
CA ILE A 461 -8.41 9.36 15.69
C ILE A 461 -7.92 8.40 14.58
N GLY A 462 -6.62 8.24 14.47
CA GLY A 462 -6.00 7.40 13.45
C GLY A 462 -5.11 6.32 14.05
N SER A 463 -4.83 5.27 13.29
CA SER A 463 -3.92 4.22 13.70
C SER A 463 -3.20 3.62 12.50
N ARG A 464 -1.87 3.52 12.58
CA ARG A 464 -1.10 2.69 11.65
C ARG A 464 -1.35 1.19 11.91
N GLY A 465 -1.63 0.81 13.16
CA GLY A 465 -1.76 -0.59 13.57
C GLY A 465 -3.01 -1.24 13.03
N VAL A 466 -4.14 -0.55 13.13
CA VAL A 466 -5.41 -1.04 12.57
C VAL A 466 -5.31 -1.20 11.05
N VAL A 467 -4.78 -0.20 10.35
CA VAL A 467 -4.64 -0.25 8.88
C VAL A 467 -3.70 -1.38 8.47
N THR A 468 -2.56 -1.51 9.14
CA THR A 468 -1.59 -2.59 8.87
C THR A 468 -2.19 -3.97 9.16
N ALA A 469 -2.94 -4.13 10.25
CA ALA A 469 -3.58 -5.40 10.59
C ALA A 469 -4.62 -5.82 9.54
N MET A 470 -5.48 -4.88 9.13
CA MET A 470 -6.49 -5.11 8.11
C MET A 470 -5.87 -5.39 6.74
N ALA A 471 -4.87 -4.59 6.32
CA ALA A 471 -4.16 -4.76 5.06
C ALA A 471 -3.45 -6.12 4.99
N MET A 472 -2.70 -6.47 6.04
CA MET A 472 -2.03 -7.77 6.15
C MET A 472 -3.04 -8.93 6.07
N ASN A 473 -4.17 -8.82 6.78
CA ASN A 473 -5.20 -9.86 6.75
C ASN A 473 -5.85 -9.99 5.37
N ALA A 474 -6.14 -8.86 4.71
CA ALA A 474 -6.69 -8.83 3.35
C ALA A 474 -5.77 -9.53 2.35
N ILE A 475 -4.47 -9.24 2.41
CA ILE A 475 -3.45 -9.84 1.55
C ILE A 475 -3.31 -11.34 1.86
N ARG A 476 -3.15 -11.70 3.14
CA ARG A 476 -2.99 -13.11 3.56
C ARG A 476 -4.17 -13.97 3.10
N ARG A 477 -5.40 -13.49 3.22
CA ARG A 477 -6.62 -14.20 2.78
C ARG A 477 -6.75 -14.32 1.27
N ALA A 478 -6.06 -13.48 0.49
CA ALA A 478 -6.08 -13.56 -0.98
C ALA A 478 -5.05 -14.56 -1.53
N GLN A 479 -4.10 -15.01 -0.70
CA GLN A 479 -3.08 -16.00 -1.06
C GLN A 479 -3.54 -17.45 -0.86
N VAL A 480 -4.63 -17.65 -0.09
CA VAL A 480 -5.28 -18.94 0.21
C VAL A 480 -6.45 -19.14 -0.73
#